data_AF-A0A968HSC9-F1
#
_entry.id   AF-A0A968HSC9-F1
#
_cell.length_a   1.000
_cell.length_b   1.000
_cell.length_c   1.000
_cell.angle_alpha   90.00
_cell.angle_beta   90.00
_cell.angle_gamma   90.00
#
_symmetry.space_group_name_H-M   'P 1'
#
loop_
_entity.id
_entity.type
_entity.pdbx_description
1 polymer ?
#
loop_
_entity_poly.entity_id
_entity_poly.type
_entity_poly.pdbx_seq_one_letter_code
_entity_poly.pdbx_strand_id
1 'polypeptide(L)'
;MSETSMIQPAYISESDVGFLNRLEKLDLRPIVFKLVKDPDSGIPWIEKDARLVEIEYRQFLFLYWKYGRESQSTIAPSKRVDMFWHQHILDTEK
;
A
#
# COMPACT_ATOMS: atom_id res chain seq x y z
N MET A 1 -1.16 39.85 4.15
CA MET A 1 -2.01 39.03 3.27
C MET A 1 -1.28 37.72 3.07
N SER A 2 -1.70 36.68 3.79
CA SER A 2 -1.07 35.36 3.68
C SER A 2 -1.61 34.66 2.43
N GLU A 3 -0.72 34.28 1.52
CA GLU A 3 -1.04 33.43 0.37
C GLU A 3 -1.58 32.10 0.88
N THR A 4 -2.89 31.88 0.70
CA THR A 4 -3.45 30.52 0.71
C THR A 4 -2.79 29.78 -0.44
N SER A 5 -1.78 28.96 -0.15
CA SER A 5 -1.17 28.04 -1.10
C SER A 5 -2.28 27.08 -1.55
N MET A 6 -2.83 27.35 -2.74
CA MET A 6 -3.80 26.50 -3.39
C MET A 6 -3.11 25.16 -3.64
N ILE A 7 -3.54 24.10 -2.94
CA ILE A 7 -3.05 22.75 -3.21
C ILE A 7 -3.49 22.39 -4.64
N GLN A 8 -2.56 22.49 -5.58
CA GLN A 8 -2.73 21.99 -6.94
C GLN A 8 -3.02 20.49 -6.84
N PRO A 9 -4.06 19.96 -7.53
CA PRO A 9 -4.27 18.52 -7.58
C PRO A 9 -3.00 17.85 -8.09
N ALA A 10 -2.55 16.81 -7.37
CA ALA A 10 -1.32 16.12 -7.71
C ALA A 10 -1.41 15.61 -9.16
N TYR A 11 -0.58 16.18 -10.04
CA TYR A 11 -0.49 15.75 -11.43
C TYR A 11 -0.15 14.26 -11.49
N ILE A 12 -0.95 13.47 -12.22
CA ILE A 12 -0.71 12.04 -12.47
C ILE A 12 -0.01 11.90 -13.81
N SER A 13 1.23 11.44 -13.80
CA SER A 13 2.03 11.25 -15.02
C SER A 13 1.62 9.97 -15.79
N GLU A 14 2.02 9.84 -17.06
CA GLU A 14 1.85 8.58 -17.81
C GLU A 14 2.51 7.39 -17.08
N SER A 15 3.64 7.63 -16.42
CA SER A 15 4.33 6.61 -15.62
C SER A 15 3.51 6.18 -14.40
N ASP A 16 2.78 7.12 -13.78
CA ASP A 16 1.87 6.84 -12.66
C ASP A 16 0.68 6.01 -13.13
N VAL A 17 0.08 6.34 -14.28
CA VAL A 17 -1.00 5.55 -14.90
C VAL A 17 -0.51 4.13 -15.21
N GLY A 18 0.69 4.00 -15.79
CA GLY A 18 1.30 2.71 -16.07
C GLY A 18 1.52 1.87 -14.82
N PHE A 19 1.93 2.49 -13.70
CA PHE A 19 2.07 1.82 -12.42
C PHE A 19 0.70 1.40 -11.84
N LEU A 20 -0.28 2.30 -11.82
CA LEU A 20 -1.63 2.02 -11.33
C LEU A 20 -2.28 0.84 -12.07
N ASN A 21 -2.11 0.76 -13.39
CA ASN A 21 -2.59 -0.37 -14.20
C ASN A 21 -1.95 -1.71 -13.84
N ARG A 22 -0.68 -1.72 -13.41
CA ARG A 22 -0.03 -2.94 -12.91
C ARG A 22 -0.48 -3.27 -11.49
N LEU A 23 -0.62 -2.25 -10.64
CA LEU A 23 -1.07 -2.39 -9.27
C LEU A 23 -2.50 -2.97 -9.23
N GLU A 24 -3.40 -2.52 -10.09
CA GLU A 24 -4.77 -3.06 -10.18
C GLU A 24 -4.80 -4.57 -10.49
N LYS A 25 -3.85 -5.05 -11.29
CA LYS A 25 -3.72 -6.47 -11.66
C LYS A 25 -3.02 -7.32 -10.60
N LEU A 26 -2.44 -6.70 -9.57
CA LEU A 26 -1.79 -7.42 -8.48
C LEU A 26 -2.86 -8.15 -7.64
N ASP A 27 -2.82 -9.48 -7.66
CA ASP A 27 -3.72 -10.31 -6.88
C ASP A 27 -3.23 -10.45 -5.43
N LEU A 28 -3.87 -9.72 -4.52
CA LEU A 28 -3.55 -9.72 -3.09
C LEU A 28 -4.50 -10.61 -2.26
N ARG A 29 -5.43 -11.33 -2.91
CA ARG A 29 -6.36 -12.24 -2.23
C ARG A 29 -5.64 -13.33 -1.42
N PRO A 30 -4.51 -13.92 -1.89
CA PRO A 30 -3.77 -14.90 -1.09
C PRO A 30 -3.25 -14.33 0.23
N ILE A 31 -2.82 -13.06 0.25
CA ILE A 31 -2.31 -12.40 1.45
C ILE A 31 -3.44 -12.17 2.45
N VAL A 32 -4.60 -11.72 1.98
CA VAL A 32 -5.80 -11.60 2.83
C VAL A 32 -6.20 -12.95 3.41
N PHE A 33 -6.18 -14.02 2.61
CA PHE A 33 -6.49 -15.36 3.08
C PHE A 33 -5.53 -15.80 4.18
N LYS A 34 -4.22 -15.61 4.00
CA LYS A 34 -3.21 -15.94 5.01
C LYS A 34 -3.45 -15.19 6.31
N LEU A 35 -3.59 -13.87 6.26
CA LEU A 35 -3.81 -13.07 7.47
C LEU A 35 -5.03 -13.54 8.28
N VAL A 36 -6.12 -13.92 7.60
CA VAL A 36 -7.35 -14.39 8.25
C VAL A 36 -7.24 -15.83 8.76
N LYS A 37 -6.38 -16.65 8.16
CA LYS A 37 -6.25 -18.09 8.47
C LYS A 37 -5.06 -18.45 9.32
N ASP A 38 -4.09 -17.55 9.46
CA ASP A 38 -2.89 -17.76 10.25
C ASP A 38 -3.19 -17.49 11.74
N PRO A 39 -3.23 -18.54 12.59
CA PRO A 39 -3.44 -18.37 14.02
C PRO A 39 -2.22 -17.75 14.72
N ASP A 40 -1.04 -17.76 14.08
CA ASP A 40 0.23 -17.31 14.64
C ASP A 40 0.53 -15.83 14.32
N SER A 41 -0.33 -15.15 13.56
CA SER A 41 -0.16 -13.72 13.20
C SER A 41 -0.28 -12.75 14.38
N GLY A 42 -0.49 -13.25 15.60
CA GLY A 42 -0.55 -12.49 16.86
C GLY A 42 -1.80 -11.64 17.05
N ILE A 43 -2.50 -11.29 15.97
CA ILE A 43 -3.78 -10.56 15.96
C ILE A 43 -4.79 -11.36 15.13
N PRO A 44 -5.99 -11.66 15.65
CA PRO A 44 -7.03 -12.29 14.86
C PRO A 44 -7.55 -11.31 13.81
N TRP A 45 -7.27 -11.58 12.54
CA TRP A 45 -7.79 -10.79 11.43
C TRP A 45 -9.18 -11.26 11.04
N ILE A 46 -10.11 -10.30 10.92
CA ILE A 46 -11.39 -10.53 10.25
C ILE A 46 -11.22 -10.14 8.78
N GLU A 47 -11.85 -10.86 7.85
CA GLU A 47 -11.71 -10.62 6.41
C GLU A 47 -12.00 -9.17 6.01
N LYS A 48 -13.03 -8.56 6.62
CA LYS A 48 -13.37 -7.14 6.40
C LYS A 48 -12.18 -6.22 6.71
N ASP A 49 -11.49 -6.47 7.81
CA ASP A 49 -10.35 -5.68 8.25
C ASP A 49 -9.12 -5.89 7.35
N ALA A 50 -8.87 -7.13 6.94
CA ALA A 50 -7.79 -7.43 6.01
C ALA A 50 -8.00 -6.78 4.63
N ARG A 51 -9.24 -6.72 4.14
CA ARG A 51 -9.59 -6.02 2.89
C ARG A 51 -9.44 -4.50 2.99
N LEU A 52 -9.75 -3.91 4.14
CA LEU A 52 -9.49 -2.47 4.36
C LEU A 52 -7.99 -2.19 4.30
N VAL A 53 -7.17 -3.03 4.95
CA VAL A 53 -5.72 -2.90 4.92
C VAL A 53 -5.15 -3.16 3.52
N GLU A 54 -5.75 -4.04 2.71
CA GLU A 54 -5.37 -4.21 1.31
C GLU A 54 -5.49 -2.89 0.52
N ILE A 55 -6.57 -2.13 0.73
CA ILE A 55 -6.78 -0.82 0.09
C ILE A 55 -5.70 0.17 0.55
N GLU A 56 -5.44 0.25 1.86
CA GLU A 56 -4.39 1.10 2.43
C GLU A 56 -3.00 0.73 1.89
N TYR A 57 -2.73 -0.57 1.75
CA TYR A 57 -1.46 -1.07 1.19
C TYR A 57 -1.28 -0.68 -0.27
N ARG A 58 -2.33 -0.77 -1.09
CA ARG A 58 -2.30 -0.28 -2.49
C ARG A 58 -2.01 1.22 -2.56
N GLN A 59 -2.65 2.00 -1.68
CA GLN A 59 -2.39 3.45 -1.59
C GLN A 59 -0.94 3.72 -1.18
N PHE A 60 -0.42 2.98 -0.19
CA PHE A 60 0.97 3.07 0.23
C PHE A 60 1.95 2.76 -0.92
N LEU A 61 1.72 1.68 -1.67
CA LEU A 61 2.55 1.33 -2.83
C LEU A 61 2.59 2.44 -3.88
N PHE A 62 1.45 3.10 -4.13
CA PHE A 62 1.39 4.24 -5.05
C PHE A 62 2.13 5.47 -4.51
N LEU A 63 1.94 5.81 -3.23
CA LEU A 63 2.65 6.93 -2.60
C LEU A 63 4.16 6.70 -2.60
N TYR A 64 4.60 5.47 -2.31
CA TYR A 64 6.01 5.09 -2.36
C TYR A 64 6.58 5.16 -3.78
N TRP A 65 5.84 4.69 -4.79
CA TRP A 65 6.22 4.83 -6.21
C TRP A 65 6.41 6.28 -6.64
N LYS A 66 5.46 7.15 -6.24
CA LYS A 66 5.37 8.54 -6.68
C LYS A 66 6.37 9.45 -5.98
N TYR A 67 6.59 9.26 -4.69
CA TYR A 67 7.36 10.20 -3.87
C TYR A 67 8.62 9.57 -3.25
N GLY A 68 8.65 8.25 -3.08
CA GLY A 68 9.71 7.56 -2.35
C GLY A 68 11.08 7.55 -3.05
N ARG A 69 11.14 7.90 -4.35
CA ARG A 69 12.39 7.93 -5.13
C ARG A 69 13.07 9.30 -5.18
N GLU A 70 12.31 10.38 -5.00
CA GLU A 70 12.79 11.75 -5.19
C GLU A 70 12.93 12.52 -3.86
N SER A 71 12.20 12.09 -2.84
CA SER A 71 12.11 12.78 -1.56
C SER A 71 13.18 12.29 -0.58
N GLN A 72 13.92 13.21 0.06
CA GLN A 72 14.70 12.93 1.26
C GLN A 72 13.83 12.52 2.48
N SER A 73 12.51 12.43 2.31
CA SER A 73 11.58 11.98 3.35
C SER A 73 11.16 10.53 3.09
N THR A 74 11.55 9.65 3.99
CA THR A 74 11.10 8.26 4.04
C THR A 74 9.60 8.21 4.34
N ILE A 75 8.80 7.63 3.44
CA ILE A 75 7.40 7.32 3.72
C ILE A 75 7.35 5.96 4.42
N ALA A 76 7.01 5.96 5.70
CA ALA A 76 6.83 4.73 6.46
C ALA A 76 5.37 4.25 6.40
N PRO A 77 5.11 2.93 6.30
CA PRO A 77 3.77 2.39 6.36
C PRO A 77 3.17 2.51 7.78
N SER A 78 1.84 2.41 7.89
CA SER A 78 1.20 2.15 9.18
C SER A 78 1.53 0.73 9.66
N LYS A 79 1.39 0.45 10.97
CA LYS A 79 1.65 -0.90 11.51
C LYS A 79 0.85 -2.01 10.80
N ARG A 80 -0.41 -1.73 10.42
CA ARG A 80 -1.26 -2.72 9.74
C ARG A 80 -0.82 -2.98 8.31
N VAL A 81 -0.47 -1.90 7.60
CA VAL A 81 0.10 -1.96 6.24
C VAL A 81 1.45 -2.69 6.26
N ASP A 82 2.26 -2.44 7.27
CA ASP A 82 3.54 -3.12 7.50
C ASP A 82 3.34 -4.63 7.72
N MET A 83 2.41 -5.05 8.58
CA MET A 83 2.08 -6.47 8.76
C MET A 83 1.61 -7.14 7.46
N PHE A 84 0.79 -6.44 6.67
CA PHE A 84 0.34 -6.94 5.36
C PHE A 84 1.51 -7.06 4.39
N TRP A 85 2.38 -6.07 4.35
CA TRP A 85 3.58 -6.06 3.52
C TRP A 85 4.52 -7.21 3.88
N HIS A 86 4.76 -7.48 5.16
CA HIS A 86 5.57 -8.61 5.61
C HIS A 86 5.07 -9.95 5.04
N GLN A 87 3.75 -10.17 5.04
CA GLN A 87 3.18 -11.38 4.43
C GLN A 87 3.32 -11.39 2.91
N HIS A 88 3.17 -10.24 2.26
CA HIS A 88 3.32 -10.15 0.82
C HIS A 88 4.76 -10.41 0.34
N ILE A 89 5.78 -9.87 1.03
CA ILE A 89 7.17 -10.05 0.59
C ILE A 89 7.63 -11.50 0.69
N LEU A 90 7.19 -12.23 1.72
CA LEU A 90 7.48 -13.67 1.89
C LEU A 90 6.95 -14.51 0.70
N ASP A 91 5.91 -14.04 0.02
CA ASP A 91 5.33 -14.69 -1.16
C ASP A 91 5.92 -14.23 -2.49
N THR A 92 6.78 -13.21 -2.46
CA THR A 92 7.46 -12.67 -3.64
C THR A 92 8.92 -13.12 -3.76
N GLU A 93 9.44 -13.90 -2.81
CA GLU A 93 10.77 -14.52 -2.93
C GLU A 93 10.72 -15.80 -3.78
N LYS A 94 11.47 -15.78 -4.89
CA LYS A 94 11.99 -16.95 -5.61
C LYS A 94 13.37 -16.64 -6.17
#